data_AF-A0A511UYY4-F1
#
_entry.id   AF-A0A511UYY4-F1
#
_cell.length_a   1.000
_cell.length_b   1.000
_cell.length_c   1.000
_cell.angle_alpha   90.00
_cell.angle_beta   90.00
_cell.angle_gamma   90.00
#
_symmetry.space_group_name_H-M   'P 1'
#
loop_
_entity.id
_entity.type
_entity.pdbx_description
1 polymer ?
#
loop_
_entity_poly.entity_id
_entity_poly.type
_entity_poly.pdbx_seq_one_letter_code
_entity_poly.pdbx_strand_id
1 'polypeptide(L)'
;MDWIEAIRNVWVCFVNIFSDYFTMGNIIGLIAIFIAISTLNFSKRSFIVKDSYDPLLRILEENRGIGLYNTAKYNIDFLIQLKESYIYSAFEKREKVLINKIIENATLINQFKNNADKEAKKAAEEILLGELPKWKKDELDLIEVEVELTNELYSIIINGTLDIAYDMRDLEIICWLGEKYKTIRNEEIGEEIFYEKSKGIPLAYYLQKTIDKSELPEEISHLDVSTFFLSSVKEKIRDEYKKNVEFNIISIKSDDLTKDINKLIYILNESVKKLLIPNYTFNKYINSLLFWKRNKK
;
A
#
# COMPACT_ATOMS: atom_id res chain seq x y z
N MET A 1 -4.46 46.09 66.86
CA MET A 1 -5.59 45.38 66.22
C MET A 1 -5.05 44.04 65.79
N ASP A 2 -5.41 42.98 66.49
CA ASP A 2 -4.81 41.66 66.31
C ASP A 2 -5.25 41.09 64.96
N TRP A 3 -4.31 40.96 64.03
CA TRP A 3 -4.54 40.39 62.69
C TRP A 3 -5.09 38.96 62.76
N ILE A 4 -4.77 38.24 63.84
CA ILE A 4 -5.31 36.91 64.14
C ILE A 4 -6.81 36.98 64.43
N GLU A 5 -7.28 38.00 65.13
CA GLU A 5 -8.71 38.20 65.43
C GLU A 5 -9.48 38.66 64.19
N ALA A 6 -8.85 39.48 63.33
CA ALA A 6 -9.43 39.84 62.03
C ALA A 6 -9.58 38.61 61.10
N ILE A 7 -8.56 37.75 61.01
CA ILE A 7 -8.62 36.51 60.23
C ILE A 7 -9.66 35.55 60.80
N ARG A 8 -9.74 35.41 62.13
CA ARG A 8 -10.77 34.58 62.78
C ARG A 8 -12.17 35.08 62.46
N ASN A 9 -12.41 36.38 62.53
CA ASN A 9 -13.72 36.97 62.24
C ASN A 9 -14.09 36.87 60.76
N VAL A 10 -13.13 37.01 59.84
CA VAL A 10 -13.34 36.77 58.40
C VAL A 10 -13.65 35.30 58.12
N TRP A 11 -12.94 34.37 58.76
CA TRP A 11 -13.20 32.93 58.61
C TRP A 11 -14.56 32.53 59.20
N VAL A 12 -14.94 33.08 60.35
CA VAL A 12 -16.26 32.86 60.97
C VAL A 12 -17.38 33.46 60.11
N CYS A 13 -17.19 34.65 59.54
CA CYS A 13 -18.14 35.21 58.56
C CYS A 13 -18.20 34.35 57.30
N PHE A 14 -17.08 33.85 56.78
CA PHE A 14 -17.06 32.95 55.62
C PHE A 14 -17.80 31.64 55.94
N VAL A 15 -17.52 31.02 57.08
CA VAL A 15 -18.21 29.80 57.52
C VAL A 15 -19.69 30.04 57.75
N ASN A 16 -20.11 31.15 58.38
CA ASN A 16 -21.52 31.44 58.63
C ASN A 16 -22.29 31.80 57.34
N ILE A 17 -21.68 32.58 56.43
CA ILE A 17 -22.29 32.94 55.15
C ILE A 17 -22.40 31.69 54.26
N PHE A 18 -21.45 30.77 54.32
CA PHE A 18 -21.51 29.54 53.54
C PHE A 18 -22.31 28.44 54.25
N SER A 19 -22.32 28.31 55.58
CA SER A 19 -23.00 27.21 56.29
C SER A 19 -24.51 27.22 56.10
N ASP A 20 -25.11 28.40 55.99
CA ASP A 20 -26.56 28.53 55.83
C ASP A 20 -27.03 28.22 54.39
N TYR A 21 -26.10 28.22 53.41
CA TYR A 21 -26.38 27.96 52.00
C TYR A 21 -25.72 26.68 51.46
N PHE A 22 -24.73 26.11 52.15
CA PHE A 22 -24.07 24.84 51.83
C PHE A 22 -24.57 23.75 52.79
N THR A 23 -25.80 23.27 52.56
CA THR A 23 -26.20 21.99 53.13
C THR A 23 -25.39 20.87 52.50
N MET A 24 -25.18 19.76 53.21
CA MET A 24 -24.47 18.60 52.65
C MET A 24 -25.14 18.09 51.36
N GLY A 25 -26.46 18.29 51.22
CA GLY A 25 -27.23 18.05 50.00
C GLY A 25 -26.82 18.94 48.82
N ASN A 26 -26.52 20.22 49.06
CA ASN A 26 -26.03 21.13 48.01
C ASN A 26 -24.62 20.78 47.55
N ILE A 27 -23.74 20.34 48.46
CA ILE A 27 -22.40 19.82 48.11
C ILE A 27 -22.53 18.56 47.24
N ILE A 28 -23.34 17.59 47.67
CA ILE A 28 -23.58 16.35 46.91
C ILE A 28 -24.22 16.66 45.56
N GLY A 29 -25.17 17.60 45.50
CA GLY A 29 -25.81 18.06 44.27
C GLY A 29 -24.83 18.69 43.29
N LEU A 30 -23.94 19.59 43.76
CA LEU A 30 -22.89 20.19 42.93
C LEU A 30 -21.88 19.15 42.42
N ILE A 31 -21.47 18.20 43.26
CA ILE A 31 -20.61 17.08 42.87
C ILE A 31 -21.30 16.21 41.81
N ALA A 32 -22.58 15.89 42.00
CA ALA A 32 -23.37 15.12 41.05
C ALA A 32 -23.51 15.83 39.69
N ILE A 33 -23.75 17.15 39.69
CA ILE A 33 -23.77 17.97 38.46
C ILE A 33 -22.39 17.93 37.77
N PHE A 34 -21.30 18.07 38.52
CA PHE A 34 -19.95 18.02 37.97
C PHE A 34 -19.62 16.65 37.35
N ILE A 35 -20.01 15.55 38.02
CA ILE A 35 -19.88 14.20 37.51
C ILE A 35 -20.74 14.03 36.24
N ALA A 36 -21.99 14.46 36.26
CA ALA A 36 -22.90 14.35 35.11
C ALA A 36 -22.39 15.11 33.88
N ILE A 37 -21.89 16.35 34.05
CA ILE A 37 -21.27 17.13 32.97
C ILE A 37 -20.02 16.41 32.44
N SER A 38 -19.19 15.88 33.33
CA SER A 38 -17.98 15.14 32.95
C SER A 38 -18.31 13.87 32.17
N THR A 39 -19.30 13.10 32.62
CA THR A 39 -19.79 11.89 31.93
C THR A 39 -20.41 12.22 30.57
N LEU A 40 -21.20 13.30 30.47
CA LEU A 40 -21.77 13.75 29.21
C LEU A 40 -20.68 14.16 28.21
N ASN A 41 -19.67 14.90 28.67
CA ASN A 41 -18.54 15.31 27.84
C ASN A 41 -17.71 14.11 27.37
N PHE A 42 -17.46 13.14 28.25
CA PHE A 42 -16.82 11.89 27.86
C PHE A 42 -17.65 11.12 26.83
N SER A 43 -18.96 11.00 27.03
CA SER A 43 -19.86 10.34 26.08
C SER A 43 -19.83 11.00 24.71
N LYS A 44 -19.85 12.33 24.63
CA LYS A 44 -19.75 13.07 23.35
C LYS A 44 -18.42 12.82 22.64
N ARG A 45 -17.30 12.83 23.39
CA ARG A 45 -15.96 12.56 22.84
C ARG A 45 -15.82 11.11 22.37
N SER A 46 -16.35 10.17 23.13
CA SER A 46 -16.37 8.75 22.76
C SER A 46 -17.19 8.51 21.50
N PHE A 47 -18.33 9.20 21.35
CA PHE A 47 -19.12 9.17 20.12
C PHE A 47 -18.33 9.66 18.90
N ILE A 48 -17.62 10.80 19.02
CA ILE A 48 -16.75 11.32 17.93
C ILE A 48 -15.66 10.32 17.55
N VAL A 49 -15.05 9.63 18.53
CA VAL A 49 -14.04 8.61 18.25
C VAL A 49 -14.65 7.47 17.45
N LYS A 50 -15.76 6.91 17.94
CA LYS A 50 -16.40 5.75 17.33
C LYS A 50 -16.95 6.02 15.93
N ASP A 51 -17.60 7.15 15.74
CA ASP A 51 -18.32 7.45 14.50
C ASP A 51 -17.41 8.09 13.44
N SER A 52 -16.20 8.52 13.82
CA SER A 52 -15.32 9.20 12.89
C SER A 52 -13.87 8.73 12.92
N TYR A 53 -13.21 8.66 14.07
CA TYR A 53 -11.80 8.25 14.11
C TYR A 53 -11.61 6.76 13.86
N ASP A 54 -12.45 5.89 14.43
CA ASP A 54 -12.31 4.43 14.27
C ASP A 54 -12.46 3.98 12.80
N PRO A 55 -13.45 4.45 12.02
CA PRO A 55 -13.53 4.14 10.59
C PRO A 55 -12.30 4.62 9.81
N LEU A 56 -11.80 5.83 10.09
CA LEU A 56 -10.61 6.37 9.43
C LEU A 56 -9.36 5.53 9.73
N LEU A 57 -9.17 5.14 10.99
CA LEU A 57 -8.06 4.29 11.41
C LEU A 57 -8.13 2.92 10.75
N ARG A 58 -9.31 2.29 10.71
CA ARG A 58 -9.49 0.99 10.06
C ARG A 58 -9.09 1.02 8.59
N ILE A 59 -9.56 2.02 7.83
CA ILE A 59 -9.24 2.14 6.40
C ILE A 59 -7.75 2.44 6.18
N LEU A 60 -7.13 3.24 7.07
CA LEU A 60 -5.68 3.47 7.01
C LEU A 60 -4.88 2.19 7.30
N GLU A 61 -5.34 1.35 8.23
CA GLU A 61 -4.70 0.07 8.53
C GLU A 61 -4.83 -0.94 7.38
N GLU A 62 -5.99 -1.00 6.74
CA GLU A 62 -6.22 -1.78 5.52
C GLU A 62 -5.29 -1.30 4.39
N ASN A 63 -5.25 0.01 4.13
CA ASN A 63 -4.37 0.60 3.12
C ASN A 63 -2.88 0.38 3.41
N ARG A 64 -2.47 0.36 4.68
CA ARG A 64 -1.10 0.03 5.07
C ARG A 64 -0.68 -1.37 4.62
N GLY A 65 -1.64 -2.31 4.53
CA GLY A 65 -1.40 -3.67 4.02
C GLY A 65 -1.29 -3.75 2.50
N ILE A 66 -1.67 -2.69 1.78
CA ILE A 66 -1.56 -2.64 0.32
C ILE A 66 -0.12 -2.30 -0.03
N GLY A 67 0.58 -3.28 -0.62
CA GLY A 67 1.94 -3.11 -1.13
C GLY A 67 1.98 -2.71 -2.60
N LEU A 68 3.18 -2.43 -3.11
CA LEU A 68 3.39 -2.18 -4.53
C LEU A 68 3.20 -3.45 -5.38
N TYR A 69 3.59 -4.61 -4.85
CA TYR A 69 3.78 -5.88 -5.58
C TYR A 69 2.48 -6.67 -5.84
N ASN A 70 1.35 -5.99 -5.91
CA ASN A 70 0.04 -6.55 -6.24
C ASN A 70 -0.81 -5.51 -6.99
N THR A 71 -1.93 -5.91 -7.60
CA THR A 71 -2.82 -4.94 -8.28
C THR A 71 -3.82 -4.25 -7.34
N ALA A 72 -3.94 -4.70 -6.08
CA ALA A 72 -4.88 -4.15 -5.11
C ALA A 72 -4.70 -2.63 -4.97
N LYS A 73 -5.79 -1.87 -5.08
CA LYS A 73 -5.76 -0.40 -5.11
C LYS A 73 -5.91 0.18 -3.72
N TYR A 74 -5.15 1.24 -3.44
CA TYR A 74 -5.38 2.06 -2.26
C TYR A 74 -6.76 2.70 -2.33
N ASN A 75 -7.57 2.52 -1.30
CA ASN A 75 -8.84 3.23 -1.16
C ASN A 75 -8.56 4.62 -0.61
N ILE A 76 -8.73 5.68 -1.41
CA ILE A 76 -8.46 7.07 -1.00
C ILE A 76 -9.71 7.91 -0.80
N ASP A 77 -10.88 7.38 -1.16
CA ASP A 77 -12.15 8.11 -1.13
C ASP A 77 -12.46 8.64 0.27
N PHE A 78 -12.09 7.87 1.29
CA PHE A 78 -12.26 8.25 2.68
C PHE A 78 -11.42 9.48 3.07
N LEU A 79 -10.22 9.68 2.52
CA LEU A 79 -9.40 10.88 2.77
C LEU A 79 -9.94 12.08 2.01
N ILE A 80 -10.53 11.86 0.83
CA ILE A 80 -11.24 12.90 0.09
C ILE A 80 -12.46 13.36 0.90
N GLN A 81 -13.28 12.43 1.40
CA GLN A 81 -14.40 12.73 2.29
C GLN A 81 -13.95 13.37 3.60
N LEU A 82 -12.82 12.93 4.18
CA LEU A 82 -12.25 13.54 5.37
C LEU A 82 -12.04 15.03 5.16
N LYS A 83 -11.50 15.45 4.00
CA LYS A 83 -11.24 16.87 3.68
C LYS A 83 -12.49 17.74 3.72
N GLU A 84 -13.65 17.17 3.47
CA GLU A 84 -14.95 17.84 3.51
C GLU A 84 -15.58 17.85 4.92
N SER A 85 -15.03 17.07 5.85
CA SER A 85 -15.56 16.95 7.21
C SER A 85 -15.07 18.05 8.15
N TYR A 86 -15.82 18.28 9.23
CA TYR A 86 -15.42 19.19 10.32
C TYR A 86 -14.15 18.73 11.04
N ILE A 87 -13.82 17.44 10.98
CA ILE A 87 -12.61 16.88 11.63
C ILE A 87 -11.37 17.35 10.89
N TYR A 88 -11.42 17.47 9.56
CA TYR A 88 -10.32 18.00 8.78
C TYR A 88 -9.95 19.43 9.21
N SER A 89 -10.95 20.25 9.54
CA SER A 89 -10.73 21.61 10.05
C SER A 89 -9.90 21.64 11.34
N ALA A 90 -10.02 20.61 12.18
CA ALA A 90 -9.29 20.50 13.45
C ALA A 90 -7.80 20.13 13.30
N PHE A 91 -7.35 19.67 12.12
CA PHE A 91 -5.94 19.41 11.88
C PHE A 91 -5.13 20.69 11.65
N GLU A 92 -3.86 20.68 12.07
CA GLU A 92 -2.93 21.77 11.76
C GLU A 92 -2.48 21.69 10.30
N LYS A 93 -1.79 22.75 9.84
CA LYS A 93 -1.33 22.86 8.46
C LYS A 93 -0.43 21.70 8.05
N ARG A 94 0.38 21.17 8.98
CA ARG A 94 1.33 20.08 8.70
C ARG A 94 0.62 18.76 8.45
N GLU A 95 -0.41 18.42 9.21
CA GLU A 95 -1.19 17.20 8.99
C GLU A 95 -2.05 17.30 7.74
N LYS A 96 -2.59 18.49 7.43
CA LYS A 96 -3.31 18.74 6.17
C LYS A 96 -2.42 18.49 4.94
N VAL A 97 -1.17 18.94 4.99
CA VAL A 97 -0.16 18.65 3.94
C VAL A 97 0.13 17.14 3.86
N LEU A 98 0.26 16.46 5.00
CA LEU A 98 0.46 15.01 5.04
C LEU A 98 -0.70 14.25 4.36
N ILE A 99 -1.95 14.62 4.67
CA ILE A 99 -3.14 14.03 4.06
C ILE A 99 -3.13 14.20 2.53
N ASN A 100 -2.83 15.41 2.04
CA ASN A 100 -2.73 15.64 0.59
C ASN A 100 -1.61 14.81 -0.05
N LYS A 101 -0.44 14.70 0.59
CA LYS A 101 0.67 13.88 0.10
C LYS A 101 0.29 12.40 0.00
N ILE A 102 -0.45 11.89 0.99
CA ILE A 102 -0.99 10.52 0.96
C ILE A 102 -1.93 10.34 -0.23
N ILE A 103 -2.88 11.26 -0.43
CA ILE A 103 -3.83 11.21 -1.56
C ILE A 103 -3.08 11.23 -2.90
N GLU A 104 -2.14 12.16 -3.09
CA GLU A 104 -1.37 12.32 -4.32
C GLU A 104 -0.56 11.05 -4.63
N ASN A 105 0.22 10.55 -3.67
CA ASN A 105 1.03 9.36 -3.89
C ASN A 105 0.19 8.11 -4.13
N ALA A 106 -0.89 7.90 -3.37
CA ALA A 106 -1.79 6.76 -3.57
C ALA A 106 -2.50 6.83 -4.92
N THR A 107 -2.88 8.03 -5.40
CA THR A 107 -3.46 8.23 -6.73
C THR A 107 -2.47 7.84 -7.83
N LEU A 108 -1.23 8.31 -7.74
CA LEU A 108 -0.18 7.98 -8.70
C LEU A 108 0.10 6.47 -8.74
N ILE A 109 0.19 5.82 -7.57
CA ILE A 109 0.42 4.37 -7.51
C ILE A 109 -0.78 3.61 -8.07
N ASN A 110 -2.01 4.03 -7.79
CA ASN A 110 -3.20 3.40 -8.36
C ASN A 110 -3.26 3.56 -9.89
N GLN A 111 -2.85 4.72 -10.43
CA GLN A 111 -2.74 4.95 -11.87
C GLN A 111 -1.69 4.03 -12.51
N PHE A 112 -0.52 3.91 -11.87
CA PHE A 112 0.52 2.96 -12.29
C PHE A 112 -0.02 1.53 -12.31
N LYS A 113 -0.70 1.09 -11.25
CA LYS A 113 -1.29 -0.26 -11.15
C LYS A 113 -2.31 -0.56 -12.25
N ASN A 114 -3.03 0.44 -12.78
CA ASN A 114 -3.95 0.23 -13.92
C ASN A 114 -3.23 -0.19 -15.21
N ASN A 115 -1.98 0.22 -15.37
CA ASN A 115 -1.18 -0.07 -16.57
C ASN A 115 -0.14 -1.17 -16.32
N ALA A 116 0.06 -1.58 -15.07
CA ALA A 116 1.12 -2.50 -14.67
C ALA A 116 1.03 -3.84 -15.42
N ASP A 117 -0.15 -4.43 -15.58
CA ASP A 117 -0.32 -5.69 -16.34
C ASP A 117 0.07 -5.55 -17.81
N LYS A 118 -0.21 -4.39 -18.41
CA LYS A 118 0.14 -4.12 -19.81
C LYS A 118 1.66 -4.02 -19.99
N GLU A 119 2.34 -3.31 -19.09
CA GLU A 119 3.80 -3.18 -19.15
C GLU A 119 4.51 -4.49 -18.75
N ALA A 120 3.92 -5.25 -17.81
CA ALA A 120 4.35 -6.59 -17.46
C ALA A 120 4.26 -7.55 -18.65
N LYS A 121 3.15 -7.49 -19.41
CA LYS A 121 2.95 -8.27 -20.64
C LYS A 121 4.03 -7.96 -21.68
N LYS A 122 4.28 -6.69 -21.98
CA LYS A 122 5.33 -6.29 -22.93
C LYS A 122 6.71 -6.82 -22.52
N ALA A 123 7.08 -6.64 -21.25
CA ALA A 123 8.37 -7.10 -20.75
C ALA A 123 8.51 -8.63 -20.85
N ALA A 124 7.44 -9.38 -20.56
CA ALA A 124 7.43 -10.83 -20.72
C ALA A 124 7.57 -11.22 -22.20
N GLU A 125 6.75 -10.65 -23.09
CA GLU A 125 6.77 -10.96 -24.52
C GLU A 125 8.12 -10.64 -25.17
N GLU A 126 8.73 -9.49 -24.85
CA GLU A 126 10.03 -9.09 -25.38
C GLU A 126 11.14 -10.07 -24.98
N ILE A 127 11.22 -10.42 -23.70
CA ILE A 127 12.24 -11.35 -23.20
C ILE A 127 11.98 -12.76 -23.71
N LEU A 128 10.73 -13.25 -23.74
CA LEU A 128 10.40 -14.56 -24.26
C LEU A 128 10.74 -14.65 -25.76
N LEU A 129 10.40 -13.63 -26.55
CA LEU A 129 10.72 -13.57 -27.97
C LEU A 129 12.24 -13.57 -28.22
N GLY A 130 13.03 -12.93 -27.35
CA GLY A 130 14.48 -12.91 -27.44
C GLY A 130 15.16 -14.21 -26.96
N GLU A 131 14.57 -14.92 -25.99
CA GLU A 131 15.18 -16.11 -25.38
C GLU A 131 14.76 -17.43 -26.04
N LEU A 132 13.50 -17.57 -26.47
CA LEU A 132 12.99 -18.80 -27.10
C LEU A 132 13.77 -19.26 -28.34
N PRO A 133 14.22 -18.38 -29.26
CA PRO A 133 15.02 -18.80 -30.41
C PRO A 133 16.37 -19.39 -30.04
N LYS A 134 16.92 -19.07 -28.86
CA LYS A 134 18.23 -19.57 -28.41
C LYS A 134 18.20 -21.06 -28.03
N TRP A 135 17.01 -21.61 -27.83
CA TRP A 135 16.77 -22.98 -27.39
C TRP A 135 16.42 -23.93 -28.55
N LYS A 136 16.55 -23.47 -29.80
CA LYS A 136 16.05 -24.14 -31.00
C LYS A 136 17.16 -24.74 -31.85
N LYS A 137 16.91 -25.93 -32.42
CA LYS A 137 17.77 -26.56 -33.46
C LYS A 137 17.38 -26.27 -34.91
N ASP A 138 16.10 -26.12 -35.22
CA ASP A 138 15.58 -26.03 -36.61
C ASP A 138 15.23 -24.60 -37.07
N GLU A 139 14.69 -24.42 -38.28
CA GLU A 139 14.35 -23.14 -38.96
C GLU A 139 12.86 -22.70 -38.82
N LEU A 140 12.10 -23.13 -37.81
CA LEU A 140 10.77 -22.52 -37.54
C LEU A 140 10.88 -21.05 -37.06
N ASP A 141 10.61 -20.07 -37.92
CA ASP A 141 10.71 -18.66 -37.54
C ASP A 141 9.62 -18.31 -36.50
N LEU A 142 10.05 -18.11 -35.25
CA LEU A 142 9.24 -17.52 -34.20
C LEU A 142 9.09 -16.03 -34.50
N ILE A 143 7.86 -15.59 -34.74
CA ILE A 143 7.57 -14.21 -35.12
C ILE A 143 7.19 -13.39 -33.90
N GLU A 144 6.36 -13.97 -33.03
CA GLU A 144 5.74 -13.27 -31.92
C GLU A 144 5.45 -14.25 -30.78
N VAL A 145 5.48 -13.70 -29.57
CA VAL A 145 5.02 -14.39 -28.37
C VAL A 145 3.86 -13.59 -27.83
N GLU A 146 2.76 -14.27 -27.56
CA GLU A 146 1.61 -13.69 -26.91
C GLU A 146 1.44 -14.33 -25.54
N VAL A 147 1.32 -13.48 -24.52
CA VAL A 147 1.02 -13.92 -23.15
C VAL A 147 -0.46 -13.64 -22.87
N GLU A 148 -1.23 -14.72 -22.71
CA GLU A 148 -2.65 -14.72 -22.35
C GLU A 148 -2.83 -14.99 -20.85
N LEU A 149 -3.85 -14.35 -20.28
CA LEU A 149 -4.01 -14.24 -18.83
C LEU A 149 -5.36 -14.73 -18.35
N THR A 150 -5.33 -15.48 -17.26
CA THR A 150 -6.50 -15.69 -16.39
C THR A 150 -6.37 -14.93 -15.07
N ASN A 151 -5.15 -14.61 -14.60
CA ASN A 151 -4.85 -13.85 -13.38
C ASN A 151 -3.97 -12.60 -13.60
N GLU A 152 -3.70 -11.84 -12.52
CA GLU A 152 -2.89 -10.61 -12.50
C GLU A 152 -1.41 -10.83 -12.88
N LEU A 153 -1.04 -10.56 -14.13
CA LEU A 153 0.32 -10.81 -14.65
C LEU A 153 1.40 -10.02 -13.92
N TYR A 154 1.12 -8.76 -13.59
CA TYR A 154 2.04 -7.91 -12.87
C TYR A 154 2.48 -8.57 -11.55
N SER A 155 1.51 -9.06 -10.78
CA SER A 155 1.73 -9.75 -9.50
C SER A 155 2.59 -11.01 -9.70
N ILE A 156 2.35 -11.77 -10.78
CA ILE A 156 3.13 -12.97 -11.12
C ILE A 156 4.59 -12.63 -11.44
N ILE A 157 4.81 -11.64 -12.31
CA ILE A 157 6.15 -11.24 -12.76
C ILE A 157 6.95 -10.64 -11.61
N ILE A 158 6.38 -9.70 -10.86
CA ILE A 158 7.14 -8.94 -9.86
C ILE A 158 7.52 -9.80 -8.65
N ASN A 159 6.76 -10.86 -8.37
CA ASN A 159 7.01 -11.84 -7.32
C ASN A 159 7.84 -13.05 -7.81
N GLY A 160 8.13 -13.16 -9.10
CA GLY A 160 8.98 -14.22 -9.65
C GLY A 160 8.32 -15.61 -9.64
N THR A 161 6.99 -15.67 -9.83
CA THR A 161 6.20 -16.90 -9.78
C THR A 161 5.66 -17.31 -11.16
N LEU A 162 6.34 -16.90 -12.23
CA LEU A 162 5.93 -17.11 -13.63
C LEU A 162 5.77 -18.60 -13.98
N ASP A 163 6.76 -19.39 -13.57
CA ASP A 163 6.81 -20.85 -13.73
C ASP A 163 5.65 -21.54 -13.00
N ILE A 164 5.38 -21.12 -11.76
CA ILE A 164 4.28 -21.65 -10.95
C ILE A 164 2.92 -21.30 -11.58
N ALA A 165 2.75 -20.05 -12.03
CA ALA A 165 1.51 -19.61 -12.66
C ALA A 165 1.22 -20.36 -13.97
N TYR A 166 2.26 -20.65 -14.75
CA TYR A 166 2.13 -21.47 -15.96
C TYR A 166 1.71 -22.91 -15.65
N ASP A 167 2.33 -23.55 -14.65
CA ASP A 167 2.00 -24.93 -14.24
C ASP A 167 0.57 -25.05 -13.69
N MET A 168 0.10 -24.03 -12.96
CA MET A 168 -1.28 -23.94 -12.47
C MET A 168 -2.32 -23.58 -13.54
N ARG A 169 -1.88 -23.28 -14.78
CA ARG A 169 -2.74 -22.79 -15.89
C ARG A 169 -3.39 -21.43 -15.61
N ASP A 170 -2.74 -20.62 -14.79
CA ASP A 170 -3.09 -19.22 -14.53
C ASP A 170 -2.52 -18.25 -15.59
N LEU A 171 -1.69 -18.81 -16.48
CA LEU A 171 -0.96 -18.11 -17.53
C LEU A 171 -0.87 -19.03 -18.74
N GLU A 172 -1.19 -18.51 -19.93
CA GLU A 172 -0.98 -19.20 -21.20
C GLU A 172 0.01 -18.42 -22.06
N ILE A 173 0.94 -19.11 -22.68
CA ILE A 173 1.95 -18.51 -23.55
C ILE A 173 1.80 -19.16 -24.92
N ILE A 174 1.45 -18.35 -25.92
CA ILE A 174 1.26 -18.75 -27.30
C ILE A 174 2.45 -18.25 -28.13
N CYS A 175 3.11 -19.19 -28.80
CA CYS A 175 4.19 -18.92 -29.74
C CYS A 175 3.62 -18.87 -31.15
N TRP A 176 3.68 -17.72 -31.80
CA TRP A 176 3.22 -17.53 -33.17
C TRP A 176 4.36 -17.80 -34.15
N LEU A 177 4.14 -18.82 -34.99
CA LEU A 177 5.05 -19.23 -36.05
C LEU A 177 4.60 -18.66 -37.39
N GLY A 178 5.55 -18.42 -38.28
CA GLY A 178 5.23 -18.13 -39.67
C GLY A 178 6.44 -18.05 -40.57
N GLU A 179 6.18 -17.74 -41.83
CA GLU A 179 7.20 -17.72 -42.87
C GLU A 179 7.67 -16.29 -43.08
N LYS A 180 8.99 -16.12 -43.11
CA LYS A 180 9.64 -14.84 -43.38
C LYS A 180 9.62 -14.57 -44.88
N TYR A 181 8.83 -13.59 -45.30
CA TYR A 181 8.82 -13.11 -46.68
C TYR A 181 9.70 -11.86 -46.79
N LYS A 182 10.81 -12.00 -47.52
CA LYS A 182 11.59 -10.83 -47.94
C LYS A 182 11.02 -10.30 -49.25
N THR A 183 10.48 -9.10 -49.24
CA THR A 183 10.09 -8.39 -50.47
C THR A 183 10.96 -7.15 -50.62
N ILE A 184 11.65 -7.04 -51.76
CA ILE A 184 12.38 -5.83 -52.13
C ILE A 184 11.38 -4.86 -52.75
N ARG A 185 10.95 -3.84 -51.98
CA ARG A 185 10.15 -2.71 -52.48
C ARG A 185 11.11 -1.55 -52.79
N ASN A 186 11.66 -1.56 -54.01
CA ASN A 186 12.60 -0.56 -54.57
C ASN A 186 14.04 -0.59 -54.03
N GLU A 187 15.00 -0.45 -54.96
CA GLU A 187 16.45 -0.34 -54.72
C GLU A 187 16.84 0.86 -53.84
N GLU A 188 15.95 1.84 -53.63
CA GLU A 188 16.21 3.05 -52.84
C GLU A 188 15.76 2.97 -51.37
N ILE A 189 14.87 2.04 -51.00
CA ILE A 189 14.22 2.00 -49.66
C ILE A 189 14.79 0.89 -48.77
N GLY A 190 15.50 -0.09 -49.36
CA GLY A 190 16.09 -1.23 -48.65
C GLY A 190 15.15 -2.43 -48.55
N GLU A 191 15.66 -3.54 -48.02
CA GLU A 191 14.87 -4.77 -47.80
C GLU A 191 13.82 -4.56 -46.70
N GLU A 192 12.54 -4.68 -47.02
CA GLU A 192 11.47 -4.79 -46.01
C GLU A 192 11.16 -6.27 -45.76
N ILE A 193 11.19 -6.67 -44.49
CA ILE A 193 10.88 -8.03 -44.04
C ILE A 193 9.42 -8.05 -43.58
N PHE A 194 8.60 -8.89 -44.21
CA PHE A 194 7.22 -9.14 -43.81
C PHE A 194 7.09 -10.56 -43.24
N TYR A 195 6.18 -10.73 -42.29
CA TYR A 195 5.87 -12.02 -41.69
C TYR A 195 4.37 -12.31 -41.84
N GLU A 196 4.00 -13.49 -42.33
CA GLU A 196 2.61 -13.96 -42.34
C GLU A 196 2.41 -14.93 -41.17
N LYS A 197 1.54 -14.57 -40.20
CA LYS A 197 1.22 -15.44 -39.06
C LYS A 197 0.51 -16.68 -39.57
N SER A 198 1.18 -17.83 -39.49
CA SER A 198 0.66 -19.09 -40.03
C SER A 198 -0.07 -19.94 -38.98
N LYS A 199 0.46 -19.96 -37.74
CA LYS A 199 -0.05 -20.84 -36.68
C LYS A 199 0.43 -20.42 -35.29
N GLY A 200 -0.50 -20.22 -34.36
CA GLY A 200 -0.21 -20.12 -32.93
C GLY A 200 -0.13 -21.51 -32.31
N ILE A 201 0.90 -21.77 -31.50
CA ILE A 201 1.06 -23.01 -30.74
C ILE A 201 1.40 -22.72 -29.28
N PRO A 202 0.95 -23.54 -28.31
CA PRO A 202 1.33 -23.35 -26.91
C PRO A 202 2.83 -23.53 -26.69
N LEU A 203 3.39 -22.82 -25.70
CA LEU A 203 4.81 -22.86 -25.33
C LEU A 203 5.33 -24.29 -25.15
N ALA A 204 4.60 -25.14 -24.42
CA ALA A 204 4.98 -26.53 -24.20
C ALA A 204 5.18 -27.30 -25.52
N TYR A 205 4.29 -27.07 -26.50
CA TYR A 205 4.38 -27.70 -27.81
C TYR A 205 5.53 -27.13 -28.64
N TYR A 206 5.76 -25.81 -28.57
CA TYR A 206 6.90 -25.16 -29.23
C TYR A 206 8.22 -25.73 -28.72
N LEU A 207 8.41 -25.78 -27.40
CA LEU A 207 9.64 -26.28 -26.77
C LEU A 207 9.84 -27.78 -27.05
N GLN A 208 8.79 -28.60 -26.97
CA GLN A 208 8.87 -30.04 -27.28
C GLN A 208 9.34 -30.31 -28.71
N LYS A 209 8.96 -29.46 -29.66
CA LYS A 209 9.34 -29.62 -31.07
C LYS A 209 10.69 -29.05 -31.43
N THR A 210 11.20 -28.08 -30.67
CA THR A 210 12.37 -27.29 -31.06
C THR A 210 13.64 -27.62 -30.28
N ILE A 211 13.51 -28.16 -29.07
CA ILE A 211 14.62 -28.54 -28.18
C ILE A 211 15.07 -29.97 -28.49
N ASP A 212 16.39 -30.15 -28.62
CA ASP A 212 16.99 -31.47 -28.53
C ASP A 212 17.19 -31.87 -27.07
N LYS A 213 16.49 -32.92 -26.65
CA LYS A 213 16.56 -33.46 -25.29
C LYS A 213 17.96 -33.97 -24.91
N SER A 214 18.84 -34.20 -25.89
CA SER A 214 20.23 -34.62 -25.67
C SER A 214 21.14 -33.51 -25.12
N GLU A 215 20.73 -32.25 -25.22
CA GLU A 215 21.48 -31.07 -24.72
C GLU A 215 20.98 -30.57 -23.36
N LEU A 216 19.93 -31.19 -22.82
CA LEU A 216 19.35 -30.86 -21.53
C LEU A 216 20.13 -31.54 -20.39
N PRO A 217 20.53 -30.82 -19.32
CA PRO A 217 21.09 -31.42 -18.12
C PRO A 217 20.24 -32.58 -17.58
N GLU A 218 20.86 -33.66 -17.07
CA GLU A 218 20.15 -34.82 -16.47
C GLU A 218 19.17 -34.41 -15.35
N GLU A 219 19.45 -33.29 -14.68
CA GLU A 219 18.62 -32.67 -13.64
C GLU A 219 17.21 -32.28 -14.14
N ILE A 220 17.01 -32.16 -15.46
CA ILE A 220 15.73 -31.84 -16.11
C ILE A 220 14.83 -33.08 -16.25
N SER A 221 15.35 -34.29 -16.02
CA SER A 221 14.57 -35.53 -16.11
C SER A 221 13.32 -35.59 -15.20
N HIS A 222 13.25 -34.71 -14.19
CA HIS A 222 12.14 -34.60 -13.24
C HIS A 222 11.26 -33.34 -13.42
N LEU A 223 11.60 -32.40 -14.30
CA LEU A 223 10.86 -31.14 -14.51
C LEU A 223 10.29 -31.06 -15.94
N ASP A 224 9.11 -30.46 -16.09
CA ASP A 224 8.62 -30.12 -17.43
C ASP A 224 9.55 -29.08 -18.09
N VAL A 225 9.83 -29.27 -19.37
CA VAL A 225 10.78 -28.44 -20.14
C VAL A 225 10.33 -26.98 -20.16
N SER A 226 9.01 -26.74 -20.23
CA SER A 226 8.42 -25.41 -20.17
C SER A 226 8.68 -24.73 -18.82
N THR A 227 8.47 -25.47 -17.72
CA THR A 227 8.70 -24.96 -16.36
C THR A 227 10.18 -24.62 -16.16
N PHE A 228 11.11 -25.49 -16.57
CA PHE A 228 12.54 -25.21 -16.49
C PHE A 228 12.94 -23.97 -17.30
N PHE A 229 12.43 -23.86 -18.53
CA PHE A 229 12.66 -22.68 -19.36
C PHE A 229 12.18 -21.40 -18.66
N LEU A 230 10.93 -21.38 -18.18
CA LEU A 230 10.36 -20.22 -17.48
C LEU A 230 11.12 -19.89 -16.20
N SER A 231 11.56 -20.88 -15.42
CA SER A 231 12.41 -20.68 -14.25
C SER A 231 13.75 -20.03 -14.61
N SER A 232 14.29 -20.28 -15.81
CA SER A 232 15.56 -19.70 -16.28
C SER A 232 15.43 -18.25 -16.78
N VAL A 233 14.24 -17.84 -17.23
CA VAL A 233 14.00 -16.48 -17.80
C VAL A 233 13.23 -15.55 -16.87
N LYS A 234 12.56 -16.05 -15.82
CA LYS A 234 11.71 -15.24 -14.94
C LYS A 234 12.40 -14.03 -14.30
N GLU A 235 13.66 -14.17 -13.86
CA GLU A 235 14.40 -13.03 -13.30
C GLU A 235 14.74 -12.01 -14.39
N LYS A 236 15.05 -12.43 -15.63
CA LYS A 236 15.27 -11.50 -16.75
C LYS A 236 14.01 -10.69 -17.07
N ILE A 237 12.86 -11.36 -17.12
CA ILE A 237 11.55 -10.72 -17.34
C ILE A 237 11.27 -9.68 -16.24
N ARG A 238 11.50 -10.08 -14.99
CA ARG A 238 11.31 -9.21 -13.83
C ARG A 238 12.24 -8.00 -13.85
N ASP A 239 13.51 -8.21 -14.18
CA ASP A 239 14.50 -7.14 -14.26
C ASP A 239 14.19 -6.17 -15.40
N GLU A 240 13.76 -6.68 -16.56
CA GLU A 240 13.33 -5.84 -17.68
C GLU A 240 12.15 -4.96 -17.29
N TYR A 241 11.15 -5.53 -16.61
CA TYR A 241 10.04 -4.75 -16.06
C TYR A 241 10.51 -3.67 -15.07
N LYS A 242 11.45 -3.99 -14.16
CA LYS A 242 11.98 -3.04 -13.16
C LYS A 242 12.87 -1.95 -13.75
N LYS A 243 13.46 -2.14 -14.94
CA LYS A 243 14.24 -1.10 -15.63
C LYS A 243 13.37 0.09 -16.03
N ASN A 244 12.05 -0.08 -16.10
CA ASN A 244 11.14 1.03 -16.38
C ASN A 244 11.34 2.14 -15.33
N VAL A 245 11.71 3.34 -15.80
CA VAL A 245 11.96 4.52 -14.94
C VAL A 245 10.74 4.83 -14.08
N GLU A 246 9.53 4.61 -14.60
CA GLU A 246 8.28 4.80 -13.88
C GLU A 246 8.19 3.88 -12.65
N PHE A 247 8.57 2.60 -12.78
CA PHE A 247 8.55 1.64 -11.67
C PHE A 247 9.44 2.11 -10.51
N ASN A 248 10.65 2.58 -10.80
CA ASN A 248 11.58 3.04 -9.77
C ASN A 248 11.06 4.27 -9.00
N ILE A 249 10.47 5.23 -9.72
CA ILE A 249 9.84 6.41 -9.12
C ILE A 249 8.66 5.98 -8.22
N ILE A 250 7.83 5.06 -8.71
CA ILE A 250 6.66 4.56 -7.99
C ILE A 250 7.06 3.74 -6.76
N SER A 251 8.16 2.98 -6.83
CA SER A 251 8.70 2.24 -5.68
C SER A 251 9.06 3.16 -4.52
N ILE A 252 9.78 4.25 -4.80
CA ILE A 252 10.13 5.25 -3.78
C ILE A 252 8.85 5.88 -3.19
N LYS A 253 7.89 6.23 -4.06
CA LYS A 253 6.60 6.79 -3.62
C LYS A 253 5.78 5.84 -2.76
N SER A 254 5.83 4.53 -3.05
CA SER A 254 5.15 3.50 -2.25
C SER A 254 5.74 3.37 -0.84
N ASP A 255 7.08 3.42 -0.73
CA ASP A 255 7.75 3.41 0.57
C ASP A 255 7.42 4.67 1.38
N ASP A 256 7.42 5.83 0.73
CA ASP A 256 7.05 7.09 1.35
C ASP A 256 5.58 7.13 1.76
N LEU A 257 4.68 6.60 0.93
CA LEU A 257 3.26 6.47 1.25
C LEU A 257 3.06 5.62 2.51
N THR A 258 3.76 4.51 2.63
CA THR A 258 3.68 3.64 3.82
C THR A 258 4.12 4.38 5.08
N LYS A 259 5.22 5.14 5.00
CA LYS A 259 5.69 5.98 6.12
C LYS A 259 4.68 7.07 6.47
N ASP A 260 4.10 7.72 5.46
CA ASP A 260 3.15 8.80 5.63
C ASP A 260 1.82 8.31 6.23
N ILE A 261 1.31 7.14 5.80
CA ILE A 261 0.15 6.46 6.38
C ILE A 261 0.41 6.13 7.85
N ASN A 262 1.56 5.51 8.16
CA ASN A 262 1.92 5.20 9.55
C ASN A 262 1.99 6.44 10.44
N LYS A 263 2.52 7.54 9.90
CA LYS A 263 2.57 8.83 10.60
C LYS A 263 1.16 9.37 10.85
N LEU A 264 0.26 9.29 9.88
CA LEU A 264 -1.13 9.72 10.04
C LEU A 264 -1.88 8.86 11.07
N ILE A 265 -1.71 7.54 11.04
CA ILE A 265 -2.26 6.60 12.05
C ILE A 265 -1.79 7.00 13.45
N TYR A 266 -0.49 7.28 13.62
CA TYR A 266 0.04 7.73 14.91
C TYR A 266 -0.60 9.04 15.39
N ILE A 267 -0.72 10.03 14.49
CA ILE A 267 -1.36 11.32 14.80
C ILE A 267 -2.81 11.12 15.24
N LEU A 268 -3.59 10.34 14.49
CA LEU A 268 -4.98 10.04 14.81
C LEU A 268 -5.11 9.33 16.16
N ASN A 269 -4.28 8.33 16.42
CA ASN A 269 -4.26 7.63 17.71
C ASN A 269 -3.92 8.56 18.88
N GLU A 270 -2.97 9.48 18.72
CA GLU A 270 -2.67 10.47 19.76
C GLU A 270 -3.83 11.46 19.97
N SER A 271 -4.54 11.84 18.91
CA SER A 271 -5.76 12.65 19.01
C SER A 271 -6.89 11.92 19.75
N VAL A 272 -7.11 10.63 19.46
CA VAL A 272 -8.07 9.79 20.19
C VAL A 272 -7.72 9.71 21.67
N LYS A 273 -6.45 9.47 22.03
CA LYS A 273 -6.01 9.43 23.42
C LYS A 273 -6.23 10.76 24.14
N LYS A 274 -5.94 11.90 23.49
CA LYS A 274 -6.21 13.24 24.05
C LYS A 274 -7.71 13.48 24.29
N LEU A 275 -8.58 12.93 23.46
CA LEU A 275 -10.03 13.08 23.61
C LEU A 275 -10.57 12.22 24.76
N LEU A 276 -10.14 10.96 24.85
CA LEU A 276 -10.69 9.98 25.79
C LEU A 276 -10.05 10.02 27.17
N ILE A 277 -8.73 10.23 27.27
CA ILE A 277 -7.99 10.12 28.52
C ILE A 277 -7.89 11.52 29.17
N PRO A 278 -8.49 11.73 30.36
CA PRO A 278 -8.35 12.98 31.09
C PRO A 278 -6.88 13.28 31.40
N ASN A 279 -6.45 14.53 31.23
CA ASN A 279 -5.09 14.99 31.51
C ASN A 279 -3.97 14.20 30.79
N TYR A 280 -4.27 13.53 29.66
CA TYR A 280 -3.31 12.72 28.91
C TYR A 280 -2.00 13.43 28.59
N THR A 281 -2.08 14.67 28.10
CA THR A 281 -0.90 15.48 27.73
C THR A 281 0.02 15.73 28.93
N PHE A 282 -0.56 16.00 30.09
CA PHE A 282 0.16 16.25 31.34
C PHE A 282 0.81 14.96 31.86
N ASN A 283 0.07 13.85 31.89
CA ASN A 283 0.58 12.55 32.31
C ASN A 283 1.71 12.04 31.39
N LYS A 284 1.61 12.26 30.07
CA LYS A 284 2.67 11.92 29.11
C LYS A 284 3.96 12.70 29.40
N TYR A 285 3.84 14.00 29.67
CA TYR A 285 4.98 14.87 29.98
C TYR A 285 5.67 14.46 31.29
N ILE A 286 4.91 14.24 32.37
CA ILE A 286 5.45 13.76 33.65
C ILE A 286 6.16 12.42 33.49
N ASN A 287 5.55 11.46 32.79
CA ASN A 287 6.16 10.15 32.59
C ASN A 287 7.46 10.23 31.78
N SER A 288 7.53 11.11 30.77
CA SER A 288 8.76 11.32 29.99
C SER A 288 9.90 11.92 30.83
N LEU A 289 9.59 12.87 31.72
CA LEU A 289 10.55 13.47 32.66
C LEU A 289 11.03 12.45 33.70
N LEU A 290 10.13 11.62 34.23
CA LEU A 290 10.47 10.56 35.17
C LEU A 290 11.36 9.48 34.53
N PHE A 291 11.10 9.12 33.26
CA PHE A 291 11.93 8.17 32.52
C PHE A 291 13.34 8.71 32.28
N TRP A 292 13.46 9.99 31.91
CA TRP A 292 14.76 10.63 31.67
C TRP A 292 15.61 10.72 32.95
N LYS A 293 14.97 10.94 34.10
CA LYS A 293 15.64 10.96 35.41
C LYS A 293 16.12 9.56 35.85
N ARG A 294 15.50 8.50 35.35
CA ARG A 294 15.83 7.10 35.69
C ARG A 294 17.01 6.55 34.89
N ASN A 295 17.19 7.01 33.64
CA ASN A 295 18.32 6.62 32.77
C ASN A 295 19.61 7.45 33.01
N LYS A 296 19.60 8.40 33.94
CA LYS A 296 20.77 9.20 34.35
C LYS A 296 21.36 8.77 35.70
N LYS A 297 20.84 7.69 36.28
CA LYS A 297 21.45 6.99 37.42
C LYS A 297 22.10 5.71 36.91
#